data_AF-A0A7X8A1V7-F1
#
_entry.id   AF-A0A7X8A1V7-F1
#
_cell.length_a   1.000
_cell.length_b   1.000
_cell.length_c   1.000
_cell.angle_alpha   90.00
_cell.angle_beta   90.00
_cell.angle_gamma   90.00
#
_symmetry.space_group_name_H-M   'P 1'
#
loop_
_entity.id
_entity.type
_entity.pdbx_description
1 polymer ?
#
loop_
_entity_poly.entity_id
_entity_poly.type
_entity_poly.pdbx_seq_one_letter_code
_entity_poly.pdbx_strand_id
1 'polypeptide(L)'
;MEKKKIERAFFIHGRWPENKVKLKKNFICLGSEFCPKLIPAENEFKKALSYDPAGICLYTSFLSQKEFEENTSFLNAILKRFPDTEVMINDPGLLLWLNENFPKVKKGIARPLSVEFMRMPYEKLKIFMSENKLSSLETDEADLLKNFPKKRSFSVYLRKEYVFSAMSRFCPFTRKISGNCLFECKKGKKIFSVPNSSVKMISYEKAYFTYAENIVGIFSADRIVEDIFEKI
;
A
#
# COMPACT_ATOMS: atom_id res chain seq x y z
N MET A 1 -18.04 21.34 -6.67
CA MET A 1 -17.18 20.30 -6.06
C MET A 1 -16.86 19.29 -7.15
N GLU A 2 -15.64 19.32 -7.72
CA GLU A 2 -15.23 18.31 -8.72
C GLU A 2 -15.25 16.91 -8.07
N LYS A 3 -15.93 15.97 -8.72
CA LYS A 3 -15.96 14.56 -8.29
C LYS A 3 -14.54 14.00 -8.41
N LYS A 4 -13.85 13.84 -7.27
CA LYS A 4 -12.54 13.19 -7.23
C LYS A 4 -12.64 11.76 -7.75
N LYS A 5 -11.73 11.42 -8.66
CA LYS A 5 -11.68 10.12 -9.33
C LYS A 5 -11.06 9.10 -8.36
N ILE A 6 -11.83 8.09 -7.97
CA ILE A 6 -11.31 6.89 -7.29
C ILE A 6 -10.54 6.12 -8.36
N GLU A 7 -9.23 5.89 -8.16
CA GLU A 7 -8.37 5.28 -9.20
C GLU A 7 -7.54 4.09 -8.73
N ARG A 8 -7.40 3.81 -7.43
CA ARG A 8 -6.84 2.54 -6.92
C ARG A 8 -7.92 1.88 -6.08
N ALA A 9 -8.42 0.73 -6.52
CA ALA A 9 -9.73 0.29 -6.04
C ALA A 9 -9.81 -1.17 -5.58
N PHE A 10 -8.75 -1.99 -5.65
CA PHE A 10 -8.89 -3.40 -5.31
C PHE A 10 -7.62 -3.97 -4.69
N PHE A 11 -7.73 -4.38 -3.42
CA PHE A 11 -6.79 -5.26 -2.73
C PHE A 11 -7.29 -6.67 -2.88
N ILE A 12 -6.52 -7.51 -3.57
CA ILE A 12 -6.95 -8.88 -3.83
C ILE A 12 -5.97 -9.84 -3.16
N HIS A 13 -6.35 -10.32 -1.98
CA HIS A 13 -5.78 -11.53 -1.39
C HIS A 13 -6.61 -12.74 -1.84
N GLY A 14 -6.60 -13.04 -3.14
CA GLY A 14 -7.39 -14.12 -3.73
C GLY A 14 -8.91 -13.91 -3.75
N ARG A 15 -9.45 -12.80 -3.24
CA ARG A 15 -10.89 -12.46 -3.31
C ARG A 15 -11.15 -11.48 -4.45
N TRP A 16 -11.59 -12.03 -5.57
CA TRP A 16 -11.87 -11.27 -6.78
C TRP A 16 -13.36 -10.94 -6.86
N PRO A 17 -13.74 -9.73 -7.31
CA PRO A 17 -15.15 -9.41 -7.52
C PRO A 17 -15.76 -10.37 -8.55
N GLU A 18 -16.93 -10.94 -8.22
CA GLU A 18 -17.63 -11.90 -9.10
C GLU A 18 -18.08 -11.25 -10.41
N ASN A 19 -18.48 -9.97 -10.32
CA ASN A 19 -18.80 -9.17 -11.49
C ASN A 19 -17.57 -8.39 -11.95
N LYS A 20 -17.29 -8.41 -13.25
CA LYS A 20 -16.38 -7.47 -13.93
C LYS A 20 -16.95 -6.04 -13.92
N VAL A 21 -17.35 -5.55 -12.74
CA VAL A 21 -17.66 -4.14 -12.49
C VAL A 21 -16.51 -3.33 -13.09
N LYS A 22 -16.83 -2.20 -13.73
CA LYS A 22 -15.91 -1.39 -14.55
C LYS A 22 -14.56 -1.09 -13.87
N LEU A 23 -13.62 -2.03 -13.92
CA LEU A 23 -12.24 -1.85 -13.45
C LEU A 23 -11.36 -1.19 -14.50
N LYS A 24 -11.89 -1.02 -15.73
CA LYS A 24 -11.18 -0.48 -16.89
C LYS A 24 -10.49 0.87 -16.70
N LYS A 25 -10.84 1.60 -15.65
CA LYS A 25 -10.27 2.93 -15.35
C LYS A 25 -9.52 2.99 -14.01
N ASN A 26 -9.38 1.86 -13.34
CA ASN A 26 -8.78 1.74 -12.02
C ASN A 26 -7.52 0.89 -12.07
N PHE A 27 -6.63 1.14 -11.13
CA PHE A 27 -5.52 0.25 -10.80
C PHE A 27 -6.05 -0.93 -10.00
N ILE A 28 -5.54 -2.11 -10.33
CA ILE A 28 -5.69 -3.31 -9.50
C ILE A 28 -4.41 -3.47 -8.71
N CYS A 29 -4.56 -3.64 -7.40
CA CYS A 29 -3.44 -3.72 -6.49
C CYS A 29 -3.34 -5.11 -5.87
N LEU A 30 -2.16 -5.68 -5.99
CA LEU A 30 -1.82 -7.02 -5.53
C LEU A 30 -0.82 -6.92 -4.39
N GLY A 31 -0.73 -7.97 -3.58
CA GLY A 31 0.18 -8.01 -2.45
C GLY A 31 -0.36 -7.26 -1.23
N SER A 32 0.53 -6.92 -0.32
CA SER A 32 0.18 -6.41 1.00
C SER A 32 1.21 -5.42 1.50
N GLU A 33 0.75 -4.35 2.14
CA GLU A 33 1.60 -3.36 2.80
C GLU A 33 2.11 -3.86 4.17
N PHE A 34 1.40 -4.81 4.81
CA PHE A 34 1.65 -5.16 6.19
C PHE A 34 2.01 -6.64 6.40
N CYS A 35 1.80 -7.51 5.41
CA CYS A 35 2.15 -8.92 5.50
C CYS A 35 3.09 -9.41 4.37
N PRO A 36 4.34 -9.80 4.69
CA PRO A 36 5.31 -10.33 3.72
C PRO A 36 4.94 -11.71 3.16
N LYS A 37 3.91 -12.36 3.69
CA LYS A 37 3.46 -13.70 3.27
C LYS A 37 2.26 -13.66 2.32
N LEU A 38 1.72 -12.48 2.06
CA LEU A 38 0.69 -12.26 1.03
C LEU A 38 1.36 -11.86 -0.28
N ILE A 39 2.32 -12.67 -0.73
CA ILE A 39 2.97 -12.51 -2.03
C ILE A 39 2.02 -13.05 -3.10
N PRO A 40 1.59 -12.23 -4.06
CA PRO A 40 0.63 -12.65 -5.06
C PRO A 40 1.26 -13.67 -6.02
N ALA A 41 0.48 -14.68 -6.41
CA ALA A 41 0.93 -15.65 -7.41
C ALA A 41 0.83 -15.07 -8.83
N GLU A 42 1.60 -15.62 -9.78
CA GLU A 42 1.60 -15.15 -11.18
C GLU A 42 0.21 -15.16 -11.83
N ASN A 43 -0.61 -16.16 -11.51
CA ASN A 43 -1.99 -16.25 -12.01
C ASN A 43 -2.86 -15.08 -11.55
N GLU A 44 -2.55 -14.45 -10.41
CA GLU A 44 -3.24 -13.25 -9.93
C GLU A 44 -2.94 -12.04 -10.82
N PHE A 45 -1.72 -11.91 -11.34
CA PHE A 45 -1.38 -10.87 -12.33
C PHE A 45 -2.11 -11.10 -13.66
N LYS A 46 -2.11 -12.34 -14.15
CA LYS A 46 -2.87 -12.70 -15.37
C LYS A 46 -4.36 -12.42 -15.19
N LYS A 47 -4.89 -12.77 -14.02
CA LYS A 47 -6.28 -12.48 -13.67
C LYS A 47 -6.53 -10.98 -13.58
N ALA A 48 -5.65 -10.18 -12.98
CA ALA A 48 -5.75 -8.72 -12.96
C ALA A 48 -5.84 -8.14 -14.39
N LEU A 49 -4.94 -8.56 -15.28
CA LEU A 49 -4.95 -8.11 -16.69
C LEU A 49 -6.26 -8.44 -17.42
N SER A 50 -6.94 -9.54 -17.05
CA SER A 50 -8.22 -9.92 -17.66
C SER A 50 -9.39 -8.95 -17.37
N TYR A 51 -9.20 -8.03 -16.41
CA TYR A 51 -10.12 -6.93 -16.11
C TYR A 51 -9.80 -5.64 -16.88
N ASP A 52 -8.77 -5.65 -17.73
CA ASP A 52 -8.32 -4.50 -18.53
C ASP A 52 -8.06 -3.25 -17.68
N PRO A 53 -7.28 -3.33 -16.57
CA PRO A 53 -7.12 -2.23 -15.63
C PRO A 53 -6.30 -1.09 -16.23
N ALA A 54 -6.40 0.10 -15.62
CA ALA A 54 -5.53 1.24 -15.99
C ALA A 54 -4.05 1.00 -15.63
N GLY A 55 -3.78 0.03 -14.76
CA GLY A 55 -2.45 -0.41 -14.36
C GLY A 55 -2.53 -1.46 -13.26
N ILE A 56 -1.41 -2.14 -13.02
CA ILE A 56 -1.26 -3.04 -11.86
C ILE A 56 -0.29 -2.40 -10.89
N CYS A 57 -0.65 -2.43 -9.61
CA CYS A 57 0.23 -2.04 -8.53
C CYS A 57 0.54 -3.27 -7.65
N LEU A 58 1.79 -3.38 -7.19
CA LEU A 58 2.24 -4.44 -6.31
C LEU A 58 2.72 -3.83 -4.99
N TYR A 59 1.98 -4.07 -3.92
CA TYR A 59 2.41 -3.69 -2.58
C TYR A 59 3.39 -4.69 -2.01
N THR A 60 4.42 -4.14 -1.39
CA THR A 60 5.42 -4.85 -0.62
C THR A 60 5.29 -4.46 0.84
N SER A 61 5.59 -5.38 1.75
CA SER A 61 5.59 -5.08 3.17
C SER A 61 6.98 -4.63 3.63
N PHE A 62 7.10 -4.27 4.90
CA PHE A 62 8.41 -4.23 5.56
C PHE A 62 9.03 -5.64 5.58
N LEU A 63 10.34 -5.76 5.32
CA LEU A 63 11.00 -7.04 5.09
C LEU A 63 12.11 -7.30 6.12
N SER A 64 12.17 -8.52 6.66
CA SER A 64 13.40 -9.04 7.26
C SER A 64 14.38 -9.50 6.18
N GLN A 65 15.65 -9.75 6.53
CA GLN A 65 16.66 -10.24 5.58
C GLN A 65 16.19 -11.45 4.75
N LYS A 66 15.61 -12.46 5.42
CA LYS A 66 15.08 -13.65 4.74
C LYS A 66 13.93 -13.28 3.78
N GLU A 67 13.01 -12.43 4.23
CA GLU A 67 11.88 -12.00 3.41
C GLU A 67 12.34 -11.13 2.24
N PHE A 68 13.42 -10.38 2.41
CA PHE A 68 14.06 -9.59 1.36
C PHE A 68 14.58 -10.48 0.23
N GLU A 69 15.30 -11.54 0.55
CA GLU A 69 15.80 -12.51 -0.44
C GLU A 69 14.65 -13.23 -1.18
N GLU A 70 13.61 -13.64 -0.46
CA GLU A 70 12.39 -14.22 -1.03
C GLU A 70 11.68 -13.24 -1.98
N ASN A 71 11.49 -11.98 -1.55
CA ASN A 71 10.77 -10.95 -2.31
C ASN A 71 11.56 -10.49 -3.54
N THR A 72 12.88 -10.30 -3.44
CA THR A 72 13.69 -9.88 -4.60
C THR A 72 13.72 -10.95 -5.69
N SER A 73 13.79 -12.23 -5.29
CA SER A 73 13.67 -13.36 -6.23
C SER A 73 12.32 -13.37 -6.95
N PHE A 74 11.23 -13.16 -6.19
CA PHE A 74 9.87 -13.04 -6.72
C PHE A 74 9.73 -11.85 -7.67
N LEU A 75 10.17 -10.66 -7.25
CA LEU A 75 10.10 -9.43 -8.03
C LEU A 75 10.88 -9.55 -9.34
N ASN A 76 12.06 -10.19 -9.32
CA ASN A 76 12.82 -10.44 -10.53
C ASN A 76 12.03 -11.28 -11.55
N ALA A 77 11.29 -12.30 -11.09
CA ALA A 77 10.45 -13.11 -11.97
C ALA A 77 9.22 -12.34 -12.48
N ILE A 78 8.54 -11.60 -11.61
CA ILE A 78 7.31 -10.87 -11.94
C ILE A 78 7.59 -9.67 -12.84
N LEU A 79 8.58 -8.83 -12.52
CA LEU A 79 8.86 -7.60 -13.27
C LEU A 79 9.40 -7.88 -14.68
N LYS A 80 9.99 -9.07 -14.92
CA LYS A 80 10.34 -9.52 -16.28
C LYS A 80 9.12 -9.89 -17.12
N ARG A 81 8.05 -10.39 -16.49
CA ARG A 81 6.83 -10.83 -17.17
C ARG A 81 5.75 -9.75 -17.25
N PHE A 82 5.73 -8.85 -16.27
CA PHE A 82 4.77 -7.76 -16.12
C PHE A 82 5.51 -6.43 -15.88
N PRO A 83 6.27 -5.94 -16.87
CA PRO A 83 7.20 -4.81 -16.70
C PRO A 83 6.51 -3.48 -16.36
N ASP A 84 5.24 -3.32 -16.70
CA ASP A 84 4.46 -2.11 -16.41
C ASP A 84 3.86 -2.08 -15.00
N THR A 85 4.18 -3.05 -14.15
CA THR A 85 3.72 -3.10 -12.75
C THR A 85 4.37 -1.98 -11.94
N GLU A 86 3.55 -1.16 -11.28
CA GLU A 86 4.01 -0.19 -10.28
C GLU A 86 4.33 -0.90 -8.97
N VAL A 87 5.55 -0.77 -8.45
CA VAL A 87 5.90 -1.33 -7.14
C VAL A 87 5.74 -0.27 -6.05
N MET A 88 4.88 -0.58 -5.07
CA MET A 88 4.61 0.26 -3.90
C MET A 88 5.47 -0.23 -2.74
N ILE A 89 6.40 0.62 -2.32
CA ILE A 89 7.54 0.27 -1.47
C ILE A 89 7.30 0.68 -0.02
N ASN A 90 7.53 -0.26 0.91
CA ASN A 90 7.54 -0.02 2.35
C ASN A 90 8.91 -0.26 3.01
N ASP A 91 9.92 -0.64 2.23
CA ASP A 91 11.26 -0.95 2.71
C ASP A 91 12.32 -0.17 1.91
N PRO A 92 13.17 0.66 2.55
CA PRO A 92 14.20 1.42 1.85
C PRO A 92 15.27 0.55 1.16
N GLY A 93 15.60 -0.62 1.71
CA GLY A 93 16.51 -1.56 1.07
C GLY A 93 15.93 -2.07 -0.25
N LEU A 94 14.61 -2.26 -0.32
CA LEU A 94 13.96 -2.66 -1.56
C LEU A 94 13.99 -1.55 -2.61
N LEU A 95 13.86 -0.29 -2.20
CA LEU A 95 14.03 0.85 -3.12
C LEU A 95 15.42 0.84 -3.77
N LEU A 96 16.48 0.65 -2.96
CA LEU A 96 17.85 0.58 -3.46
C LEU A 96 17.99 -0.56 -4.48
N TRP A 97 17.52 -1.77 -4.12
CA TRP A 97 17.57 -2.91 -5.02
C TRP A 97 16.82 -2.68 -6.33
N LEU A 98 15.63 -2.06 -6.30
CA LEU A 98 14.87 -1.72 -7.51
C LEU A 98 15.57 -0.65 -8.35
N ASN A 99 16.25 0.31 -7.74
CA ASN A 99 17.04 1.32 -8.47
C ASN A 99 18.19 0.67 -9.24
N GLU A 100 18.86 -0.31 -8.66
CA GLU A 100 19.99 -1.03 -9.27
C GLU A 100 19.52 -2.02 -10.35
N ASN A 101 18.51 -2.83 -10.04
CA ASN A 101 18.15 -3.99 -10.87
C ASN A 101 17.01 -3.69 -11.86
N PHE A 102 16.12 -2.75 -11.53
CA PHE A 102 14.95 -2.40 -12.32
C PHE A 102 14.77 -0.87 -12.44
N PRO A 103 15.77 -0.12 -12.93
CA PRO A 103 15.79 1.36 -12.89
C PRO A 103 14.65 2.04 -13.66
N LYS A 104 13.96 1.32 -14.53
CA LYS A 104 12.83 1.81 -15.35
C LYS A 104 11.46 1.43 -14.77
N VAL A 105 11.39 0.55 -13.76
CA VAL A 105 10.12 0.15 -13.17
C VAL A 105 9.48 1.36 -12.49
N LYS A 106 8.17 1.48 -12.62
CA LYS A 106 7.42 2.52 -11.93
C LYS A 106 7.39 2.19 -10.43
N LYS A 107 7.71 3.17 -9.60
CA LYS A 107 7.82 3.01 -8.15
C LYS A 107 6.97 4.04 -7.43
N GLY A 108 6.51 3.68 -6.24
CA GLY A 108 5.85 4.58 -5.31
C GLY A 108 6.18 4.21 -3.86
N ILE A 109 5.92 5.15 -2.94
CA ILE A 109 6.03 4.91 -1.49
C ILE A 109 4.65 4.55 -0.96
N ALA A 110 4.57 3.44 -0.21
CA ALA A 110 3.34 2.97 0.43
C ALA A 110 3.16 3.54 1.84
N ARG A 111 1.98 3.32 2.43
CA ARG A 111 1.51 4.02 3.64
C ARG A 111 2.48 3.94 4.82
N PRO A 112 2.88 2.74 5.32
CA PRO A 112 3.75 2.63 6.49
C PRO A 112 4.98 3.52 6.44
N LEU A 113 5.58 3.65 5.26
CA LEU A 113 6.82 4.39 5.06
C LEU A 113 6.57 5.86 4.70
N SER A 114 5.40 6.21 4.19
CA SER A 114 5.09 7.54 3.67
C SER A 114 5.16 8.67 4.70
N VAL A 115 4.82 8.40 5.96
CA VAL A 115 4.77 9.43 7.02
C VAL A 115 6.12 10.10 7.23
N GLU A 116 7.22 9.33 7.15
CA GLU A 116 8.58 9.84 7.28
C GLU A 116 8.92 10.80 6.13
N PHE A 117 8.46 10.49 4.91
CA PHE A 117 8.65 11.34 3.74
C PHE A 117 7.76 12.58 3.74
N MET A 118 6.53 12.47 4.26
CA MET A 118 5.59 13.59 4.31
C MET A 118 5.97 14.68 5.32
N ARG A 119 6.79 14.33 6.32
CA ARG A 119 7.36 15.29 7.27
C ARG A 119 8.56 16.04 6.72
N MET A 120 9.16 15.57 5.62
CA MET A 120 10.28 16.26 5.00
C MET A 120 9.82 17.58 4.35
N PRO A 121 10.69 18.62 4.32
CA PRO A 121 10.44 19.81 3.51
C PRO A 121 10.19 19.44 2.05
N TYR A 122 9.15 20.01 1.44
CA TYR A 122 8.68 19.61 0.10
C TYR A 122 9.79 19.64 -0.97
N GLU A 123 10.67 20.64 -0.96
CA GLU A 123 11.77 20.70 -1.94
C GLU A 123 12.76 19.55 -1.79
N LYS A 124 13.05 19.10 -0.55
CA LYS A 124 13.88 17.92 -0.31
C LYS A 124 13.17 16.65 -0.76
N LEU A 125 11.88 16.54 -0.46
CA LEU A 125 11.07 15.41 -0.92
C LEU A 125 11.03 15.32 -2.44
N LYS A 126 10.82 16.44 -3.13
CA LYS A 126 10.79 16.52 -4.59
C LYS A 126 12.10 16.04 -5.21
N ILE A 127 13.26 16.44 -4.66
CA ILE A 127 14.57 15.96 -5.09
C ILE A 127 14.68 14.45 -4.88
N PHE A 128 14.37 13.97 -3.67
CA PHE A 128 14.39 12.54 -3.35
C PHE A 128 13.52 11.70 -4.29
N MET A 129 12.29 12.15 -4.56
CA MET A 129 11.35 11.49 -5.46
C MET A 129 11.91 11.44 -6.89
N SER A 130 12.54 12.52 -7.35
CA SER A 130 13.14 12.58 -8.69
C SER A 130 14.36 11.67 -8.83
N GLU A 131 15.30 11.72 -7.89
CA GLU A 131 16.53 10.91 -7.90
C GLU A 131 16.23 9.41 -7.86
N ASN A 132 15.20 9.03 -7.10
CA ASN A 132 14.77 7.64 -6.97
C ASN A 132 13.72 7.20 -8.00
N LYS A 133 13.34 8.10 -8.93
CA LYS A 133 12.31 7.88 -9.95
C LYS A 133 11.00 7.37 -9.34
N LEU A 134 10.62 7.94 -8.21
CA LEU A 134 9.36 7.67 -7.52
C LEU A 134 8.27 8.54 -8.14
N SER A 135 7.22 7.88 -8.60
CA SER A 135 6.09 8.51 -9.29
C SER A 135 4.90 8.80 -8.37
N SER A 136 4.87 8.15 -7.21
CA SER A 136 3.74 8.25 -6.29
C SER A 136 4.11 8.12 -4.82
N LEU A 137 3.29 8.71 -3.97
CA LEU A 137 3.28 8.54 -2.53
C LEU A 137 1.86 8.22 -2.08
N GLU A 138 1.71 7.27 -1.19
CA GLU A 138 0.42 6.87 -0.63
C GLU A 138 0.43 7.01 0.88
N THR A 139 -0.63 7.58 1.45
CA THR A 139 -0.71 7.94 2.87
C THR A 139 -2.13 7.83 3.38
N ASP A 140 -2.29 7.76 4.69
CA ASP A 140 -3.54 7.97 5.45
C ASP A 140 -3.50 9.22 6.34
N GLU A 141 -2.37 9.96 6.34
CA GLU A 141 -2.16 11.18 7.15
C GLU A 141 -2.70 12.42 6.42
N ALA A 142 -4.01 12.62 6.51
CA ALA A 142 -4.70 13.70 5.80
C ALA A 142 -4.24 15.11 6.22
N ASP A 143 -3.84 15.29 7.48
CA ASP A 143 -3.38 16.56 8.03
C ASP A 143 -2.02 17.00 7.46
N LEU A 144 -1.16 16.06 7.10
CA LEU A 144 0.15 16.32 6.49
C LEU A 144 0.04 16.73 5.02
N LEU A 145 -1.09 16.47 4.36
CA LEU A 145 -1.30 16.86 2.96
C LEU A 145 -1.27 18.38 2.75
N LYS A 146 -1.52 19.19 3.80
CA LYS A 146 -1.43 20.65 3.71
C LYS A 146 -0.03 21.16 3.38
N ASN A 147 1.00 20.33 3.62
CA ASN A 147 2.39 20.66 3.35
C ASN A 147 2.74 20.54 1.85
N PHE A 148 1.84 19.99 1.04
CA PHE A 148 2.09 19.73 -0.38
C PHE A 148 1.43 20.80 -1.25
N PRO A 149 2.17 21.37 -2.23
CA PRO A 149 1.56 22.24 -3.22
C PRO A 149 0.58 21.47 -4.11
N LYS A 150 -0.39 22.20 -4.69
CA LYS A 150 -1.36 21.64 -5.64
C LYS A 150 -0.70 21.09 -6.90
N LYS A 151 0.37 21.74 -7.39
CA LYS A 151 1.15 21.29 -8.55
C LYS A 151 2.45 20.66 -8.07
N ARG A 152 2.70 19.43 -8.51
CA ARG A 152 3.84 18.60 -8.11
C ARG A 152 4.19 17.60 -9.20
N SER A 153 5.39 17.03 -9.13
CA SER A 153 5.92 16.08 -10.12
C SER A 153 5.56 14.62 -9.84
N PHE A 154 4.91 14.33 -8.72
CA PHE A 154 4.50 12.99 -8.31
C PHE A 154 3.05 13.00 -7.81
N SER A 155 2.39 11.84 -7.87
CA SER A 155 1.01 11.68 -7.40
C SER A 155 0.95 11.42 -5.89
N VAL A 156 -0.05 11.97 -5.21
CA VAL A 156 -0.36 11.63 -3.81
C VAL A 156 -1.73 10.95 -3.72
N TYR A 157 -1.72 9.74 -3.15
CA TYR A 157 -2.86 8.87 -2.96
C TYR A 157 -3.25 8.88 -1.47
N LEU A 158 -4.46 9.32 -1.15
CA LEU A 158 -4.96 9.30 0.22
C LEU A 158 -5.84 8.07 0.43
N ARG A 159 -5.50 7.26 1.43
CA ARG A 159 -6.30 6.17 1.96
C ARG A 159 -7.33 6.72 2.90
N LYS A 160 -8.58 6.38 2.63
CA LYS A 160 -9.72 6.79 3.43
C LYS A 160 -10.04 5.70 4.45
N GLU A 161 -10.78 6.06 5.50
CA GLU A 161 -11.40 5.17 6.48
C GLU A 161 -10.49 4.75 7.66
N TYR A 162 -9.26 4.34 7.38
CA TYR A 162 -8.35 3.82 8.40
C TYR A 162 -7.01 4.56 8.40
N VAL A 163 -6.54 4.91 9.60
CA VAL A 163 -5.21 5.49 9.83
C VAL A 163 -4.32 4.42 10.44
N PHE A 164 -3.23 4.11 9.75
CA PHE A 164 -2.19 3.20 10.21
C PHE A 164 -1.61 3.71 11.53
N SER A 165 -1.59 2.85 12.55
CA SER A 165 -1.06 3.21 13.87
C SER A 165 0.27 2.51 14.15
N ALA A 166 0.34 1.20 13.90
CA ALA A 166 1.54 0.41 14.19
C ALA A 166 1.54 -0.92 13.43
N MET A 167 2.73 -1.44 13.13
CA MET A 167 2.93 -2.83 12.74
C MET A 167 3.37 -3.66 13.94
N SER A 168 2.84 -4.88 14.05
CA SER A 168 3.19 -5.84 15.08
C SER A 168 4.04 -6.97 14.51
N ARG A 169 5.17 -7.26 15.16
CA ARG A 169 5.86 -8.55 15.00
C ARG A 169 5.38 -9.59 16.01
N PHE A 170 4.53 -9.19 16.95
CA PHE A 170 3.93 -10.08 17.94
C PHE A 170 2.80 -10.89 17.30
N CYS A 171 2.92 -12.20 17.38
CA CYS A 171 1.92 -13.16 16.92
C CYS A 171 1.06 -13.59 18.12
N PRO A 172 -0.21 -13.22 18.21
CA PRO A 172 -1.06 -13.55 19.35
C PRO A 172 -1.33 -15.06 19.47
N PHE A 173 -1.25 -15.80 18.36
CA PHE A 173 -1.45 -17.25 18.34
C PHE A 173 -0.29 -18.01 18.98
N THR A 174 0.94 -17.61 18.69
CA THR A 174 2.13 -18.23 19.28
C THR A 174 2.56 -17.54 20.57
N ARG A 175 1.95 -16.38 20.90
CA ARG A 175 2.33 -15.48 22.01
C ARG A 175 3.81 -15.12 21.99
N LYS A 176 4.39 -15.02 20.79
CA LYS A 176 5.81 -14.73 20.58
C LYS A 176 5.97 -13.65 19.54
N ILE A 177 7.03 -12.86 19.66
CA ILE A 177 7.53 -12.05 18.56
C ILE A 177 8.09 -13.01 17.52
N SER A 178 7.42 -13.14 16.38
CA SER A 178 7.81 -14.06 15.33
C SER A 178 7.47 -13.47 13.96
N GLY A 179 8.47 -13.34 13.10
CA GLY A 179 8.28 -12.97 11.69
C GLY A 179 7.39 -13.97 10.93
N ASN A 180 7.35 -15.22 11.39
CA ASN A 180 6.65 -16.33 10.72
C ASN A 180 5.16 -16.49 11.10
N CYS A 181 4.54 -15.48 11.73
CA CYS A 181 3.10 -15.54 12.02
C CYS A 181 2.25 -15.49 10.73
N LEU A 182 1.84 -16.65 10.22
CA LEU A 182 1.01 -16.78 9.02
C LEU A 182 -0.49 -16.53 9.29
N PHE A 183 -0.92 -16.73 10.54
CA PHE A 183 -2.33 -16.85 10.86
C PHE A 183 -3.09 -15.52 10.80
N GLU A 184 -2.42 -14.39 10.99
CA GLU A 184 -3.07 -13.06 10.97
C GLU A 184 -3.25 -12.51 9.56
N CYS A 185 -2.42 -12.90 8.60
CA CYS A 185 -2.41 -12.26 7.28
C CYS A 185 -3.66 -12.54 6.44
N LYS A 186 -4.29 -13.72 6.60
CA LYS A 186 -5.46 -14.12 5.79
C LYS A 186 -6.80 -13.97 6.52
N LYS A 187 -6.79 -13.50 7.77
CA LYS A 187 -8.01 -13.30 8.53
C LYS A 187 -8.61 -11.93 8.23
N GLY A 188 -9.94 -11.85 8.30
CA GLY A 188 -10.66 -10.59 8.21
C GLY A 188 -10.31 -9.66 9.36
N LYS A 189 -10.78 -8.41 9.27
CA LYS A 189 -10.56 -7.39 10.29
C LYS A 189 -11.09 -7.84 11.65
N LYS A 190 -10.39 -7.45 12.72
CA LYS A 190 -10.86 -7.59 14.10
C LYS A 190 -10.89 -6.23 14.78
N ILE A 191 -12.04 -5.84 15.28
CA ILE A 191 -12.20 -4.60 16.06
C ILE A 191 -12.09 -4.95 17.54
N PHE A 192 -11.33 -4.17 18.30
CA PHE A 192 -11.24 -4.30 19.75
C PHE A 192 -11.17 -2.93 20.43
N SER A 193 -11.71 -2.86 21.65
CA SER A 193 -11.65 -1.65 22.47
C SER A 193 -10.32 -1.61 23.23
N VAL A 194 -9.73 -0.42 23.32
CA VAL A 194 -8.54 -0.21 24.16
C VAL A 194 -9.00 -0.04 25.62
N PRO A 195 -8.44 -0.80 26.58
CA PRO A 195 -8.80 -0.64 27.99
C PRO A 195 -8.64 0.81 28.45
N ASN A 196 -9.62 1.32 29.18
CA ASN A 196 -9.65 2.70 29.70
C ASN A 196 -9.64 3.80 28.62
N SER A 197 -10.10 3.50 27.41
CA SER A 197 -10.22 4.48 26.33
C SER A 197 -11.51 4.29 25.52
N SER A 198 -12.03 5.37 24.95
CA SER A 198 -13.13 5.33 23.98
C SER A 198 -12.66 4.90 22.57
N VAL A 199 -11.35 4.79 22.37
CA VAL A 199 -10.74 4.45 21.08
C VAL A 199 -10.99 2.98 20.75
N LYS A 200 -11.49 2.76 19.52
CA LYS A 200 -11.55 1.44 18.89
C LYS A 200 -10.32 1.27 18.01
N MET A 201 -9.63 0.15 18.19
CA MET A 201 -8.55 -0.28 17.33
C MET A 201 -9.02 -1.41 16.42
N ILE A 202 -8.41 -1.46 15.24
CA ILE A 202 -8.68 -2.45 14.21
C ILE A 202 -7.38 -3.18 13.96
N SER A 203 -7.39 -4.50 14.09
CA SER A 203 -6.33 -5.37 13.61
C SER A 203 -6.71 -5.88 12.23
N TYR A 204 -5.82 -5.68 11.27
CA TYR A 204 -5.91 -6.24 9.92
C TYR A 204 -4.51 -6.62 9.45
N GLU A 205 -4.37 -7.84 8.95
CA GLU A 205 -3.06 -8.47 8.72
C GLU A 205 -2.16 -8.37 9.98
N LYS A 206 -0.93 -7.86 9.84
CA LYS A 206 0.01 -7.64 10.96
C LYS A 206 0.05 -6.19 11.42
N ALA A 207 -0.97 -5.40 11.11
CA ALA A 207 -1.04 -3.98 11.45
C ALA A 207 -2.27 -3.64 12.30
N TYR A 208 -2.13 -2.53 13.00
CA TYR A 208 -3.17 -1.89 13.77
C TYR A 208 -3.53 -0.54 13.16
N PHE A 209 -4.82 -0.24 13.20
CA PHE A 209 -5.40 0.97 12.65
C PHE A 209 -6.39 1.58 13.64
N THR A 210 -6.60 2.88 13.50
CA THR A 210 -7.73 3.61 14.08
C THR A 210 -8.68 4.06 12.95
N TYR A 211 -9.91 4.41 13.31
CA TYR A 211 -10.81 5.08 12.38
C TYR A 211 -10.32 6.49 12.11
N ALA A 212 -10.36 6.92 10.86
CA ALA A 212 -10.08 8.30 10.51
C ALA A 212 -11.18 9.22 11.07
N GLU A 213 -10.84 10.09 12.01
CA GLU A 213 -11.75 11.12 12.51
C GLU A 213 -11.84 12.27 11.49
N ASN A 214 -13.05 12.58 11.01
CA ASN A 214 -13.37 13.78 10.21
C ASN A 214 -12.34 14.17 9.13
N ILE A 215 -12.36 13.49 7.99
CA ILE A 215 -11.56 13.88 6.82
C ILE A 215 -12.21 15.10 6.13
N VAL A 216 -11.91 16.31 6.63
CA VAL A 216 -12.41 17.57 6.06
C VAL A 216 -11.31 18.24 5.24
N GLY A 217 -11.61 18.57 3.98
CA GLY A 217 -10.74 19.42 3.15
C GLY A 217 -9.53 18.71 2.52
N ILE A 218 -9.78 17.67 1.72
CA ILE A 218 -8.73 16.89 1.00
C ILE A 218 -8.20 17.69 -0.22
N PHE A 219 -7.93 18.98 -0.13
CA PHE A 219 -7.65 19.78 -1.34
C PHE A 219 -6.34 19.42 -2.04
N SER A 220 -5.45 18.71 -1.36
CA SER A 220 -4.10 18.40 -1.84
C SER A 220 -3.83 16.94 -2.14
N ALA A 221 -4.72 15.96 -1.91
CA ALA A 221 -4.54 14.62 -2.50
C ALA A 221 -5.05 14.58 -3.94
N ASP A 222 -4.33 13.89 -4.83
CA ASP A 222 -4.78 13.71 -6.21
C ASP A 222 -5.94 12.72 -6.27
N ARG A 223 -5.84 11.65 -5.48
CA ARG A 223 -6.71 10.48 -5.59
C ARG A 223 -7.08 9.94 -4.21
N ILE A 224 -8.29 9.37 -4.11
CA ILE A 224 -8.72 8.59 -2.95
C ILE A 224 -8.55 7.11 -3.29
N VAL A 225 -7.97 6.37 -2.36
CA VAL A 225 -7.85 4.93 -2.41
C VAL A 225 -8.88 4.35 -1.45
N GLU A 226 -9.74 3.50 -1.99
CA GLU A 226 -10.74 2.77 -1.22
C GLU A 226 -10.35 1.30 -1.20
N ASP A 227 -10.42 0.71 -0.01
CA ASP A 227 -10.29 -0.72 0.13
C ASP A 227 -11.66 -1.38 0.16
N ILE A 228 -11.91 -2.29 -0.77
CA ILE A 228 -13.11 -3.12 -0.75
C ILE A 228 -12.84 -4.32 0.15
N PHE A 229 -12.96 -4.11 1.46
CA PHE A 229 -12.81 -5.19 2.43
C PHE A 229 -14.13 -5.88 2.80
N GLU A 230 -15.29 -5.29 2.48
CA GLU A 230 -16.57 -5.66 3.13
C GLU A 230 -17.78 -5.83 2.18
N LYS A 231 -17.58 -5.84 0.86
CA LYS A 231 -18.68 -6.05 -0.11
C LYS A 231 -18.53 -7.29 -0.99
N ILE A 232 -17.81 -8.31 -0.51
CA ILE A 232 -17.76 -9.65 -1.11
C ILE A 232 -17.72 -10.69 0.03
#